data_AF-A0A1G1LKW7-F1
#
_entry.id   AF-A0A1G1LKW7-F1
#
_cell.length_a   1.000
_cell.length_b   1.000
_cell.length_c   1.000
_cell.angle_alpha   90.00
_cell.angle_beta   90.00
_cell.angle_gamma   90.00
#
_symmetry.space_group_name_H-M   'P 1'
#
loop_
_entity.id
_entity.type
_entity.pdbx_description
1 polymer ?
#
loop_
_entity_poly.entity_id
_entity_poly.type
_entity_poly.pdbx_seq_one_letter_code
_entity_poly.pdbx_strand_id
1 'polypeptide(L)'
;MIGQTKKILLTVLIATLVLTPIAFVSLIYWMVATASTEGSDWLVTKHFDPSSAGFLMSVQDDSWAVTLATPEFATLSEKERLALAKDTFNGVWSMAEGYGYVKSELEQWFMDTAKNFSSYPIKKAKLMNNSFMTFLEFTSGSIPKPNILATVLKMFTSNSVSAILPIFLWVAIPAIVLLFLLVGVASVFLTKELPVLYKIIVAGLIVAMVFEGWLIKVVSSKKIIPSGFFNVFTFGDNYVSATGTWRGVNQKIAYPVNAAKIECFKDQRICREANAELADSALMVNTTEWQITSWDDKEITIDHQSKCNTTKMVINFKDKAVTQIRTPIDPQPEDCMAGKEGKFITEMVDGFEAIYGKKFGVKK
;
A
#
# COMPACT_ATOMS: atom_id res chain seq x y z
N MET A 1 14.84 -38.05 45.92
CA MET A 1 13.88 -37.14 45.27
C MET A 1 14.55 -36.00 44.49
N ILE A 2 15.51 -35.25 45.05
CA ILE A 2 16.17 -34.09 44.39
C ILE A 2 16.78 -34.40 43.00
N GLY A 3 17.32 -35.61 42.79
CA GLY A 3 17.92 -35.99 41.50
C GLY A 3 16.90 -36.20 40.36
N GLN A 4 15.66 -36.56 40.70
CA GLN A 4 14.62 -36.82 39.70
C GLN A 4 14.00 -35.50 39.21
N THR A 5 13.83 -34.54 40.12
CA THR A 5 13.35 -33.18 39.81
C THR A 5 14.32 -32.44 38.88
N LYS A 6 15.64 -32.57 39.10
CA LYS A 6 16.65 -31.97 38.21
C LYS A 6 16.64 -32.55 36.79
N LYS A 7 16.41 -33.86 36.65
CA LYS A 7 16.30 -34.51 35.32
C LYS A 7 15.06 -34.03 34.58
N ILE A 8 13.91 -33.99 35.24
CA ILE A 8 12.65 -33.50 34.65
C ILE A 8 12.80 -32.05 34.18
N LEU A 9 13.42 -31.20 35.02
CA LEU A 9 13.64 -29.79 34.68
C LEU A 9 14.55 -29.63 33.44
N LEU A 10 15.63 -30.39 33.36
CA LEU A 10 16.56 -30.35 32.23
C LEU A 10 15.90 -30.85 30.94
N THR A 11 15.09 -31.91 31.00
CA THR A 11 14.36 -32.44 29.84
C THR A 11 13.33 -31.44 29.33
N VAL A 12 12.59 -30.78 30.23
CA VAL A 12 11.64 -29.72 29.85
C VAL A 12 12.39 -28.56 29.21
N LEU A 13 13.51 -28.13 29.80
CA LEU A 13 14.28 -26.99 29.29
C LEU A 13 14.84 -27.25 27.89
N ILE A 14 15.37 -28.46 27.63
CA ILE A 14 15.84 -28.88 26.31
C ILE A 14 14.67 -28.97 25.32
N ALA A 15 13.55 -29.57 25.72
CA ALA A 15 12.37 -29.68 24.86
C ALA A 15 11.84 -28.30 24.45
N THR A 16 11.78 -27.33 25.37
CA THR A 16 11.37 -25.95 25.04
C THR A 16 12.39 -25.27 24.12
N LEU A 17 13.69 -25.41 24.39
CA LEU A 17 14.74 -24.79 23.56
C LEU A 17 14.74 -25.31 22.11
N VAL A 18 14.30 -26.55 21.89
CA VAL A 18 14.26 -27.18 20.56
C VAL A 18 12.90 -27.00 19.88
N LEU A 19 11.78 -27.17 20.60
CA LEU A 19 10.44 -27.14 20.02
C LEU A 19 9.96 -25.71 19.74
N THR A 20 10.38 -24.72 20.53
CA THR A 20 9.95 -23.32 20.32
C THR A 20 10.47 -22.74 19.00
N PRO A 21 11.75 -22.92 18.60
CA PRO A 21 12.21 -22.51 17.27
C PRO A 21 11.49 -23.23 16.13
N ILE A 22 11.22 -24.54 16.27
CA ILE A 22 10.55 -25.34 15.24
C ILE A 22 9.09 -24.90 15.05
N ALA A 23 8.37 -24.66 16.14
CA ALA A 23 7.01 -24.14 16.11
C ALA A 23 6.96 -22.73 15.52
N PHE A 24 7.94 -21.88 15.84
CA PHE A 24 8.05 -20.54 15.28
C PHE A 24 8.31 -20.55 13.77
N VAL A 25 9.27 -21.34 13.30
CA VAL A 25 9.55 -21.49 11.87
C VAL A 25 8.34 -22.07 11.12
N SER A 26 7.66 -23.06 11.72
CA SER A 26 6.43 -23.64 11.15
C SER A 26 5.28 -22.64 11.09
N LEU A 27 5.10 -21.80 12.13
CA LEU A 27 4.06 -20.78 12.16
C LEU A 27 4.34 -19.67 11.14
N ILE A 28 5.60 -19.23 11.01
CA ILE A 28 5.99 -18.27 9.98
C ILE A 28 5.76 -18.85 8.59
N TYR A 29 6.19 -20.09 8.36
CA TYR A 29 5.95 -20.77 7.09
C TYR A 29 4.45 -20.86 6.79
N TRP A 30 3.61 -21.20 7.77
CA TRP A 30 2.16 -21.25 7.60
C TRP A 30 1.53 -19.88 7.33
N MET A 31 1.92 -18.83 8.08
CA MET A 31 1.45 -17.46 7.83
C MET A 31 1.88 -16.96 6.44
N VAL A 32 3.08 -17.32 5.99
CA VAL A 32 3.58 -16.96 4.65
C VAL A 32 2.86 -17.75 3.58
N ALA A 33 2.71 -19.07 3.76
CA ALA A 33 2.02 -19.93 2.81
C ALA A 33 0.58 -19.43 2.63
N THR A 34 -0.15 -19.21 3.73
CA THR A 34 -1.54 -18.71 3.72
C THR A 34 -1.68 -17.28 3.21
N ALA A 35 -0.73 -16.38 3.51
CA ALA A 35 -0.70 -15.04 2.91
C ALA A 35 -0.48 -15.12 1.39
N SER A 36 0.49 -15.94 0.95
CA SER A 36 0.85 -16.07 -0.47
C SER A 36 -0.16 -16.85 -1.32
N THR A 37 -0.94 -17.76 -0.73
CA THR A 37 -1.76 -18.69 -1.52
C THR A 37 -3.14 -18.18 -1.88
N GLU A 38 -3.73 -17.23 -1.14
CA GLU A 38 -5.15 -16.90 -1.36
C GLU A 38 -5.55 -15.42 -1.30
N GLY A 39 -4.68 -14.48 -0.88
CA GLY A 39 -5.20 -13.13 -0.64
C GLY A 39 -4.23 -11.96 -0.45
N SER A 40 -2.92 -12.08 -0.68
CA SER A 40 -2.02 -10.91 -0.68
C SER A 40 -1.67 -10.41 -2.08
N ASP A 41 -1.68 -11.29 -3.08
CA ASP A 41 -1.33 -10.93 -4.45
C ASP A 41 -2.45 -10.18 -5.16
N TRP A 42 -3.69 -10.14 -4.63
CA TRP A 42 -4.83 -9.49 -5.29
C TRP A 42 -4.57 -8.02 -5.65
N LEU A 43 -3.76 -7.30 -4.87
CA LEU A 43 -3.48 -5.87 -5.08
C LEU A 43 -2.55 -5.68 -6.27
N VAL A 44 -1.55 -6.55 -6.36
CA VAL A 44 -0.64 -6.69 -7.49
C VAL A 44 -1.44 -7.20 -8.67
N THR A 45 -2.05 -8.39 -8.61
CA THR A 45 -2.87 -8.96 -9.68
C THR A 45 -4.03 -8.08 -10.11
N LYS A 46 -4.58 -7.17 -9.30
CA LYS A 46 -5.56 -6.17 -9.78
C LYS A 46 -4.95 -5.18 -10.79
N HIS A 47 -3.67 -4.87 -10.67
CA HIS A 47 -2.93 -4.07 -11.67
C HIS A 47 -2.53 -4.88 -12.91
N PHE A 48 -2.45 -6.23 -12.82
CA PHE A 48 -2.03 -7.10 -13.94
C PHE A 48 -3.21 -7.78 -14.66
N ASP A 49 -4.16 -8.36 -13.93
CA ASP A 49 -5.33 -9.11 -14.39
C ASP A 49 -6.60 -8.81 -13.56
N PRO A 50 -7.56 -8.06 -14.13
CA PRO A 50 -8.82 -7.76 -13.47
C PRO A 50 -9.70 -8.99 -13.17
N SER A 51 -9.48 -10.12 -13.85
CA SER A 51 -10.29 -11.32 -13.67
C SER A 51 -9.98 -12.08 -12.38
N SER A 52 -8.79 -11.85 -11.80
CA SER A 52 -8.33 -12.49 -10.55
C SER A 52 -9.02 -11.96 -9.29
N ALA A 53 -9.75 -10.84 -9.37
CA ALA A 53 -10.32 -10.14 -8.20
C ALA A 53 -11.67 -10.71 -7.69
N GLY A 54 -12.19 -11.79 -8.28
CA GLY A 54 -13.46 -12.39 -7.84
C GLY A 54 -14.70 -11.52 -8.09
N PHE A 55 -15.87 -12.00 -7.63
CA PHE A 55 -17.25 -11.72 -8.05
C PHE A 55 -17.75 -10.24 -8.12
N LEU A 56 -16.93 -9.24 -7.79
CA LEU A 56 -17.28 -7.82 -7.87
C LEU A 56 -16.47 -7.13 -8.99
N MET A 57 -16.92 -7.35 -10.23
CA MET A 57 -16.34 -6.86 -11.49
C MET A 57 -16.28 -5.33 -11.58
N SER A 58 -15.29 -4.71 -10.93
CA SER A 58 -14.90 -3.33 -11.18
C SER A 58 -13.43 -3.31 -11.56
N VAL A 59 -13.19 -3.30 -12.86
CA VAL A 59 -11.84 -3.21 -13.43
C VAL A 59 -11.37 -1.76 -13.32
N GLN A 60 -10.13 -1.55 -12.88
CA GLN A 60 -9.49 -0.25 -12.90
C GLN A 60 -9.02 0.07 -14.32
N ASP A 61 -9.38 1.26 -14.81
CA ASP A 61 -9.09 1.74 -16.16
C ASP A 61 -7.57 1.79 -16.45
N ASP A 62 -6.73 1.85 -15.41
CA ASP A 62 -5.26 1.92 -15.49
C ASP A 62 -4.55 0.54 -15.38
N SER A 63 -5.28 -0.58 -15.45
CA SER A 63 -4.66 -1.91 -15.43
C SER A 63 -3.93 -2.26 -16.73
N TRP A 64 -2.92 -3.13 -16.64
CA TRP A 64 -2.17 -3.58 -17.83
C TRP A 64 -3.05 -4.33 -18.83
N ALA A 65 -3.97 -5.16 -18.35
CA ALA A 65 -4.95 -5.87 -19.19
C ALA A 65 -5.86 -4.91 -19.98
N VAL A 66 -6.27 -3.80 -19.35
CA VAL A 66 -7.04 -2.74 -20.02
C VAL A 66 -6.17 -2.07 -21.08
N THR A 67 -4.95 -1.66 -20.71
CA THR A 67 -4.00 -1.01 -21.63
C THR A 67 -3.80 -1.84 -22.90
N LEU A 68 -3.52 -3.14 -22.77
CA LEU A 68 -3.30 -4.03 -23.92
C LEU A 68 -4.52 -4.21 -24.82
N ALA A 69 -5.72 -4.11 -24.25
CA ALA A 69 -6.95 -4.33 -24.98
C ALA A 69 -7.48 -3.08 -25.68
N THR A 70 -6.82 -1.94 -25.46
CA THR A 70 -7.20 -0.70 -26.12
C THR A 70 -6.90 -0.76 -27.62
N PRO A 71 -7.79 -0.22 -28.48
CA PRO A 71 -7.53 -0.15 -29.92
C PRO A 71 -6.24 0.60 -30.24
N GLU A 72 -5.95 1.64 -29.47
CA GLU A 72 -4.74 2.46 -29.60
C GLU A 72 -3.47 1.62 -29.43
N PHE A 73 -3.41 0.76 -28.41
CA PHE A 73 -2.27 -0.13 -28.19
C PHE A 73 -1.98 -1.04 -29.39
N ALA A 74 -3.03 -1.56 -30.04
CA ALA A 74 -2.89 -2.42 -31.22
C ALA A 74 -2.35 -1.67 -32.45
N THR A 75 -2.52 -0.35 -32.52
CA THR A 75 -2.01 0.49 -33.62
C THR A 75 -0.55 0.93 -33.44
N LEU A 76 0.01 0.79 -32.23
CA LEU A 76 1.39 1.16 -31.93
C LEU A 76 2.40 0.22 -32.59
N SER A 77 3.54 0.78 -33.02
CA SER A 77 4.68 -0.03 -33.47
C SER A 77 5.18 -0.94 -32.33
N GLU A 78 5.84 -2.05 -32.67
CA GLU A 78 6.41 -2.94 -31.66
C GLU A 78 7.36 -2.20 -30.71
N LYS A 79 8.15 -1.26 -31.24
CA LYS A 79 9.06 -0.42 -30.44
C LYS A 79 8.31 0.43 -29.41
N GLU A 80 7.20 1.04 -29.80
CA GLU A 80 6.36 1.86 -28.90
C GLU A 80 5.66 1.00 -27.85
N ARG A 81 5.14 -0.16 -28.24
CA ARG A 81 4.54 -1.12 -27.30
C ARG A 81 5.52 -1.58 -26.23
N LEU A 82 6.75 -1.92 -26.62
CA LEU A 82 7.81 -2.32 -25.69
C LEU A 82 8.24 -1.16 -24.77
N ALA A 83 8.29 0.06 -25.29
CA ALA A 83 8.58 1.25 -24.47
C ALA A 83 7.49 1.49 -23.43
N LEU A 84 6.21 1.39 -23.81
CA LEU A 84 5.08 1.51 -22.89
C LEU A 84 5.09 0.39 -21.84
N ALA A 85 5.33 -0.86 -22.25
CA ALA A 85 5.44 -1.99 -21.32
C ALA A 85 6.53 -1.76 -20.27
N LYS A 86 7.68 -1.21 -20.70
CA LYS A 86 8.78 -0.87 -19.80
C LYS A 86 8.41 0.26 -18.84
N ASP A 87 7.69 1.29 -19.30
CA ASP A 87 7.21 2.39 -18.45
C ASP A 87 6.20 1.87 -17.41
N THR A 88 5.23 1.06 -17.83
CA THR A 88 4.26 0.42 -16.95
C THR A 88 4.95 -0.45 -15.90
N PHE A 89 5.92 -1.28 -16.31
CA PHE A 89 6.74 -2.08 -15.39
C PHE A 89 7.45 -1.21 -14.34
N ASN A 90 8.10 -0.13 -14.77
CA ASN A 90 8.80 0.77 -13.85
C ASN A 90 7.82 1.41 -12.84
N GLY A 91 6.60 1.74 -13.27
CA GLY A 91 5.56 2.31 -12.42
C GLY A 91 5.06 1.35 -11.33
N VAL A 92 5.08 0.04 -11.58
CA VAL A 92 4.59 -0.97 -10.63
C VAL A 92 5.71 -1.70 -9.87
N TRP A 93 6.98 -1.53 -10.26
CA TRP A 93 8.10 -2.30 -9.71
C TRP A 93 8.25 -2.12 -8.20
N SER A 94 8.18 -0.89 -7.70
CA SER A 94 8.30 -0.61 -6.25
C SER A 94 7.26 -1.39 -5.41
N MET A 95 6.05 -1.54 -5.94
CA MET A 95 5.00 -2.35 -5.32
C MET A 95 5.34 -3.84 -5.42
N ALA A 96 5.56 -4.35 -6.64
CA ALA A 96 5.86 -5.76 -6.89
C ALA A 96 7.10 -6.24 -6.12
N GLU A 97 8.09 -5.36 -5.97
CA GLU A 97 9.28 -5.58 -5.18
C GLU A 97 8.91 -5.93 -3.73
N GLY A 98 7.96 -5.21 -3.12
CA GLY A 98 7.49 -5.46 -1.75
C GLY A 98 6.85 -6.83 -1.56
N TYR A 99 6.29 -7.42 -2.61
CA TYR A 99 5.65 -8.74 -2.58
C TYR A 99 6.62 -9.89 -2.91
N GLY A 100 7.88 -9.59 -3.23
CA GLY A 100 8.91 -10.60 -3.52
C GLY A 100 8.93 -11.09 -4.97
N TYR A 101 8.41 -10.30 -5.91
CA TYR A 101 8.59 -10.57 -7.33
C TYR A 101 10.05 -10.44 -7.75
N VAL A 102 10.46 -11.28 -8.70
CA VAL A 102 11.80 -11.26 -9.30
C VAL A 102 11.81 -10.26 -10.45
N LYS A 103 12.71 -9.28 -10.40
CA LYS A 103 12.76 -8.15 -11.35
C LYS A 103 12.81 -8.59 -12.80
N SER A 104 13.76 -9.46 -13.12
CA SER A 104 14.00 -9.93 -14.48
C SER A 104 12.82 -10.73 -15.04
N GLU A 105 12.18 -11.56 -14.22
CA GLU A 105 11.05 -12.38 -14.65
C GLU A 105 9.81 -11.53 -14.91
N LEU A 106 9.51 -10.60 -14.00
CA LEU A 106 8.36 -9.70 -14.15
C LEU A 106 8.55 -8.72 -15.30
N GLU A 107 9.74 -8.15 -15.45
CA GLU A 107 10.07 -7.28 -16.57
C GLU A 107 9.92 -8.02 -17.91
N GLN A 108 10.50 -9.22 -18.02
CA GLN A 108 10.42 -10.03 -19.23
C GLN A 108 8.97 -10.35 -19.58
N TRP A 109 8.13 -10.65 -18.58
CA TRP A 109 6.71 -10.88 -18.79
C TRP A 109 5.98 -9.67 -19.39
N PHE A 110 6.27 -8.44 -18.94
CA PHE A 110 5.72 -7.23 -19.56
C PHE A 110 6.12 -7.10 -21.03
N MET A 111 7.38 -7.38 -21.34
CA MET A 111 7.91 -7.29 -22.70
C MET A 111 7.29 -8.36 -23.62
N ASP A 112 7.18 -9.60 -23.12
CA ASP A 112 6.61 -10.72 -23.87
C ASP A 112 5.11 -10.55 -24.10
N THR A 113 4.38 -10.05 -23.11
CA THR A 113 2.93 -9.75 -23.23
C THR A 113 2.67 -8.62 -24.21
N ALA A 114 3.48 -7.55 -24.21
CA ALA A 114 3.37 -6.46 -25.18
C ALA A 114 3.66 -6.92 -26.61
N LYS A 115 4.63 -7.84 -26.78
CA LYS A 115 4.99 -8.41 -28.08
C LYS A 115 3.89 -9.33 -28.62
N ASN A 116 3.34 -10.20 -27.77
CA ASN A 116 2.39 -11.25 -28.13
C ASN A 116 0.94 -10.93 -27.72
N PHE A 117 0.57 -9.66 -27.60
CA PHE A 117 -0.75 -9.25 -27.07
C PHE A 117 -1.94 -9.90 -27.83
N SER A 118 -1.79 -10.19 -29.13
CA SER A 118 -2.82 -10.82 -29.95
C SER A 118 -3.08 -12.30 -29.63
N SER A 119 -2.21 -12.98 -28.88
CA SER A 119 -2.38 -14.41 -28.54
C SER A 119 -3.26 -14.67 -27.32
N TYR A 120 -3.72 -13.62 -26.63
CA TYR A 120 -4.50 -13.75 -25.41
C TYR A 120 -6.01 -13.67 -25.70
N PRO A 121 -6.84 -14.51 -25.04
CA PRO A 121 -8.29 -14.49 -25.25
C PRO A 121 -8.92 -13.21 -24.70
N ILE A 122 -9.97 -12.72 -25.35
CA ILE A 122 -10.68 -11.50 -24.97
C ILE A 122 -11.90 -11.83 -24.09
N LYS A 123 -12.01 -11.22 -22.91
CA LYS A 123 -13.17 -11.27 -22.01
C LYS A 123 -13.88 -9.92 -21.92
N LYS A 124 -15.20 -9.92 -21.67
CA LYS A 124 -16.00 -8.70 -21.41
C LYS A 124 -16.15 -8.48 -19.91
N ALA A 125 -15.80 -7.30 -19.40
CA ALA A 125 -16.12 -6.87 -18.03
C ALA A 125 -16.81 -5.51 -18.01
N LYS A 126 -17.46 -5.25 -16.87
CA LYS A 126 -18.06 -3.96 -16.53
C LYS A 126 -16.99 -3.08 -15.87
N LEU A 127 -16.81 -1.87 -16.39
CA LEU A 127 -15.97 -0.83 -15.80
C LEU A 127 -16.73 -0.11 -14.67
N MET A 128 -15.98 0.58 -13.79
CA MET A 128 -16.58 1.31 -12.64
C MET A 128 -17.63 2.35 -13.05
N ASN A 129 -17.52 2.90 -14.26
CA ASN A 129 -18.43 3.89 -14.83
C ASN A 129 -19.68 3.29 -15.52
N ASN A 130 -20.05 2.03 -15.25
CA ASN A 130 -21.13 1.29 -15.93
C ASN A 130 -20.92 0.99 -17.43
N SER A 131 -19.78 1.35 -18.02
CA SER A 131 -19.45 0.94 -19.39
C SER A 131 -18.91 -0.50 -19.44
N PHE A 132 -18.94 -1.11 -20.63
CA PHE A 132 -18.39 -2.45 -20.84
C PHE A 132 -17.14 -2.35 -21.70
N MET A 133 -16.08 -3.02 -21.27
CA MET A 133 -14.84 -3.13 -22.02
C MET A 133 -14.45 -4.58 -22.20
N THR A 134 -13.95 -4.88 -23.39
CA THR A 134 -13.27 -6.14 -23.69
C THR A 134 -11.80 -6.01 -23.28
N PHE A 135 -11.32 -6.90 -22.44
CA PHE A 135 -9.92 -6.96 -22.00
C PHE A 135 -9.29 -8.31 -22.31
N LEU A 136 -7.97 -8.38 -22.39
CA LEU A 136 -7.25 -9.64 -22.57
C LEU A 136 -7.17 -10.38 -21.23
N GLU A 137 -7.55 -11.65 -21.21
CA GLU A 137 -7.40 -12.49 -20.04
C GLU A 137 -5.98 -13.05 -19.96
N PHE A 138 -5.34 -12.79 -18.82
CA PHE A 138 -4.14 -13.49 -18.43
C PHE A 138 -4.54 -14.74 -17.68
N THR A 139 -4.06 -15.91 -18.12
CA THR A 139 -4.19 -17.09 -17.27
C THR A 139 -3.34 -16.85 -16.03
N SER A 140 -3.84 -17.23 -14.85
CA SER A 140 -3.12 -17.07 -13.57
C SER A 140 -1.75 -17.76 -13.54
N GLY A 141 -1.48 -18.67 -14.49
CA GLY A 141 -0.18 -19.30 -14.70
C GLY A 141 0.78 -18.51 -15.62
N SER A 142 0.31 -17.48 -16.32
CA SER A 142 1.14 -16.66 -17.20
C SER A 142 1.91 -15.56 -16.46
N ILE A 143 1.39 -15.08 -15.33
CA ILE A 143 2.04 -14.06 -14.51
C ILE A 143 3.14 -14.75 -13.66
N PRO A 144 4.38 -14.23 -13.63
CA PRO A 144 5.43 -14.74 -12.77
C PRO A 144 4.96 -14.72 -11.31
N LYS A 145 5.18 -15.82 -10.59
CA LYS A 145 4.82 -15.87 -9.17
C LYS A 145 5.90 -15.23 -8.32
N PRO A 146 5.54 -14.58 -7.20
CA PRO A 146 6.53 -14.11 -6.26
C PRO A 146 7.38 -15.30 -5.76
N ASN A 147 8.68 -15.07 -5.60
CA ASN A 147 9.56 -16.08 -5.03
C ASN A 147 9.31 -16.12 -3.53
N ILE A 148 8.72 -17.20 -3.03
CA ILE A 148 8.37 -17.39 -1.62
C ILE A 148 9.55 -17.06 -0.70
N LEU A 149 10.75 -17.50 -1.05
CA LEU A 149 11.95 -17.27 -0.23
C LEU A 149 12.37 -15.80 -0.24
N ALA A 150 12.22 -15.12 -1.37
CA ALA A 150 12.43 -13.68 -1.48
C ALA A 150 11.35 -12.88 -0.73
N THR A 151 10.08 -13.29 -0.79
CA THR A 151 8.97 -12.72 -0.03
C THR A 151 9.22 -12.85 1.47
N VAL A 152 9.65 -14.03 1.93
CA VAL A 152 10.03 -14.27 3.33
C VAL A 152 11.20 -13.38 3.75
N LEU A 153 12.28 -13.36 2.96
CA LEU A 153 13.46 -12.55 3.26
C LEU A 153 13.13 -11.05 3.28
N LYS A 154 12.26 -10.59 2.38
CA LYS A 154 11.77 -9.22 2.34
C LYS A 154 10.84 -8.87 3.47
N MET A 155 10.02 -9.80 3.94
CA MET A 155 9.31 -9.59 5.20
C MET A 155 10.32 -9.30 6.30
N PHE A 156 11.31 -10.17 6.55
CA PHE A 156 12.30 -9.97 7.61
C PHE A 156 13.20 -8.74 7.47
N THR A 157 13.48 -8.30 6.24
CA THR A 157 14.28 -7.09 5.96
C THR A 157 13.45 -5.83 5.79
N SER A 158 12.12 -5.94 5.68
CA SER A 158 11.23 -4.78 5.66
C SER A 158 11.34 -4.03 6.97
N ASN A 159 11.34 -2.70 6.90
CA ASN A 159 11.40 -1.83 8.07
C ASN A 159 10.25 -2.07 9.07
N SER A 160 9.16 -2.70 8.63
CA SER A 160 7.99 -3.02 9.45
C SER A 160 8.21 -4.28 10.30
N VAL A 161 8.86 -5.32 9.77
CA VAL A 161 9.10 -6.56 10.51
C VAL A 161 10.44 -6.55 11.23
N SER A 162 11.44 -5.79 10.78
CA SER A 162 12.65 -5.56 11.58
C SER A 162 12.34 -4.90 12.93
N ALA A 163 11.16 -4.24 13.05
CA ALA A 163 10.60 -3.76 14.30
C ALA A 163 9.83 -4.85 15.09
N ILE A 164 9.18 -5.81 14.43
CA ILE A 164 8.35 -6.87 15.04
C ILE A 164 9.15 -8.11 15.42
N LEU A 165 10.22 -8.46 14.69
CA LEU A 165 11.06 -9.63 14.95
C LEU A 165 11.77 -9.56 16.31
N PRO A 166 12.31 -8.39 16.75
CA PRO A 166 12.75 -8.22 18.12
C PRO A 166 11.58 -8.38 19.09
N ILE A 167 10.42 -7.80 18.82
CA ILE A 167 9.25 -7.95 19.69
C ILE A 167 8.84 -9.42 19.83
N PHE A 168 8.85 -10.23 18.77
CA PHE A 168 8.49 -11.65 18.86
C PHE A 168 9.56 -12.49 19.59
N LEU A 169 10.85 -12.25 19.31
CA LEU A 169 11.95 -12.92 20.00
C LEU A 169 12.05 -12.52 21.48
N TRP A 170 11.64 -11.28 21.83
CA TRP A 170 11.70 -10.74 23.18
C TRP A 170 10.38 -10.85 23.96
N VAL A 171 9.22 -11.06 23.31
CA VAL A 171 7.92 -11.23 23.98
C VAL A 171 7.47 -12.69 23.96
N ALA A 172 7.52 -13.38 22.82
CA ALA A 172 6.98 -14.74 22.73
C ALA A 172 7.87 -15.76 23.44
N ILE A 173 9.20 -15.64 23.33
CA ILE A 173 10.12 -16.53 24.04
C ILE A 173 9.99 -16.33 25.57
N PRO A 174 10.03 -15.10 26.12
CA PRO A 174 9.82 -14.89 27.55
C PRO A 174 8.40 -15.22 28.01
N ALA A 175 7.36 -15.01 27.21
CA ALA A 175 5.99 -15.41 27.57
C ALA A 175 5.82 -16.93 27.58
N ILE A 176 6.42 -17.66 26.63
CA ILE A 176 6.44 -19.13 26.64
C ILE A 176 7.25 -19.62 27.85
N VAL A 177 8.42 -19.03 28.11
CA VAL A 177 9.22 -19.33 29.31
C VAL A 177 8.44 -19.00 30.59
N LEU A 178 7.70 -17.90 30.64
CA LEU A 178 6.86 -17.52 31.77
C LEU A 178 5.66 -18.47 31.91
N LEU A 179 5.05 -18.94 30.82
CA LEU A 179 3.95 -19.88 30.84
C LEU A 179 4.41 -21.26 31.33
N PHE A 180 5.58 -21.72 30.90
CA PHE A 180 6.21 -22.93 31.42
C PHE A 180 6.69 -22.77 32.87
N LEU A 181 7.20 -21.60 33.24
CA LEU A 181 7.49 -21.26 34.64
C LEU A 181 6.19 -21.23 35.45
N LEU A 182 5.09 -20.69 34.96
CA LEU A 182 3.78 -20.64 35.63
C LEU A 182 3.16 -22.03 35.78
N VAL A 183 3.31 -22.92 34.80
CA VAL A 183 2.90 -24.33 34.90
C VAL A 183 3.82 -25.10 35.88
N GLY A 184 5.13 -24.80 35.86
CA GLY A 184 6.08 -25.27 36.87
C GLY A 184 5.81 -24.69 38.27
N VAL A 185 5.27 -23.47 38.34
CA VAL A 185 4.96 -22.74 39.57
C VAL A 185 3.60 -23.15 40.12
N ALA A 186 2.63 -23.50 39.28
CA ALA A 186 1.38 -24.12 39.74
C ALA A 186 1.64 -25.49 40.38
N SER A 187 2.64 -26.23 39.87
CA SER A 187 3.11 -27.48 40.48
C SER A 187 4.02 -27.28 41.71
N VAL A 188 4.64 -26.10 41.88
CA VAL A 188 5.55 -25.76 43.00
C VAL A 188 4.90 -24.89 44.10
N PHE A 189 3.82 -24.14 43.83
CA PHE A 189 3.05 -23.39 44.84
C PHE A 189 2.38 -24.30 45.88
N LEU A 190 2.30 -25.61 45.61
CA LEU A 190 1.98 -26.64 46.61
C LEU A 190 3.08 -26.82 47.67
N THR A 191 4.23 -26.16 47.53
CA THR A 191 5.36 -26.22 48.46
C THR A 191 5.73 -24.82 48.95
N LYS A 192 5.65 -24.59 50.27
CA LYS A 192 5.64 -23.27 50.94
C LYS A 192 6.96 -22.48 50.93
N GLU A 193 8.02 -22.95 50.28
CA GLU A 193 9.39 -22.48 50.51
C GLU A 193 10.06 -22.09 49.18
N LEU A 194 9.75 -20.91 48.63
CA LEU A 194 10.45 -20.38 47.46
C LEU A 194 11.51 -19.32 47.88
N PRO A 195 12.77 -19.44 47.44
CA PRO A 195 13.84 -18.50 47.77
C PRO A 195 13.56 -17.08 47.26
N VAL A 196 14.02 -16.06 48.00
CA VAL A 196 13.87 -14.63 47.68
C VAL A 196 14.35 -14.29 46.27
N LEU A 197 15.41 -14.96 45.78
CA LEU A 197 15.93 -14.80 44.42
C LEU A 197 14.87 -15.05 43.34
N TYR A 198 13.96 -16.00 43.55
CA TYR A 198 12.90 -16.33 42.60
C TYR A 198 11.86 -15.21 42.51
N LYS A 199 11.49 -14.60 43.65
CA LYS A 199 10.56 -13.47 43.68
C LYS A 199 11.12 -12.25 42.93
N ILE A 200 12.44 -12.02 43.03
CA ILE A 200 13.13 -10.95 42.31
C ILE A 200 13.11 -11.21 40.80
N ILE A 201 13.35 -12.45 40.37
CA ILE A 201 13.30 -12.83 38.94
C ILE A 201 11.89 -12.62 38.37
N VAL A 202 10.85 -13.06 39.08
CA VAL A 202 9.45 -12.88 38.64
C VAL A 202 9.08 -11.40 38.57
N ALA A 203 9.46 -10.60 39.57
CA ALA A 203 9.22 -9.16 39.55
C ALA A 203 9.94 -8.46 38.38
N GLY A 204 11.18 -8.85 38.08
CA GLY A 204 11.94 -8.33 36.94
C GLY A 204 11.27 -8.64 35.60
N LEU A 205 10.72 -9.86 35.44
CA LEU A 205 9.98 -10.26 34.23
C LEU A 205 8.69 -9.45 34.05
N ILE A 206 7.95 -9.17 35.13
CA ILE A 206 6.74 -8.34 35.05
C ILE A 206 7.08 -6.91 34.62
N VAL A 207 8.15 -6.31 35.17
CA VAL A 207 8.59 -4.96 34.78
C VAL A 207 9.03 -4.93 33.32
N ALA A 208 9.74 -5.95 32.83
CA ALA A 208 10.11 -6.06 31.43
C ALA A 208 8.87 -6.11 30.52
N MET A 209 7.86 -6.91 30.86
CA MET A 209 6.61 -7.00 30.09
C MET A 209 5.85 -5.66 30.04
N VAL A 210 5.80 -4.90 31.14
CA VAL A 210 5.13 -3.59 31.16
C VAL A 210 5.89 -2.58 30.30
N PHE A 211 7.22 -2.56 30.39
CA PHE A 211 8.07 -1.70 29.58
C PHE A 211 7.97 -2.04 28.09
N GLU A 212 7.87 -3.32 27.75
CA GLU A 212 7.65 -3.80 26.39
C GLU A 212 6.26 -3.44 25.85
N GLY A 213 5.19 -3.57 26.65
CA GLY A 213 3.85 -3.12 26.27
C GLY A 213 3.81 -1.62 25.98
N TRP A 214 4.58 -0.84 26.73
CA TRP A 214 4.78 0.59 26.47
C TRP A 214 5.55 0.83 25.15
N LEU A 215 6.63 0.09 24.88
CA LEU A 215 7.39 0.19 23.63
C LEU A 215 6.57 -0.22 22.40
N ILE A 216 5.78 -1.30 22.46
CA ILE A 216 4.88 -1.73 21.38
C ILE A 216 3.90 -0.61 21.06
N LYS A 217 3.30 0.02 22.07
CA LYS A 217 2.39 1.16 21.87
C LYS A 217 3.09 2.34 21.16
N VAL A 218 4.37 2.58 21.45
CA VAL A 218 5.19 3.63 20.82
C VAL A 218 5.63 3.27 19.39
N VAL A 219 5.83 1.98 19.08
CA VAL A 219 6.27 1.52 17.75
C VAL A 219 5.09 1.28 16.80
N SER A 220 4.02 0.64 17.27
CA SER A 220 2.80 0.36 16.50
C SER A 220 2.00 1.62 16.14
N SER A 221 2.33 2.78 16.72
CA SER A 221 1.77 4.07 16.28
C SER A 221 2.33 4.55 14.94
N LYS A 222 3.27 3.84 14.31
CA LYS A 222 3.71 4.17 12.94
C LYS A 222 2.69 3.69 11.93
N LYS A 223 1.84 4.63 11.50
CA LYS A 223 0.87 4.49 10.41
C LYS A 223 1.58 3.98 9.14
N ILE A 224 1.29 2.75 8.72
CA ILE A 224 1.59 2.29 7.37
C ILE A 224 0.61 3.01 6.45
N ILE A 225 1.11 3.97 5.68
CA ILE A 225 0.31 4.75 4.75
C ILE A 225 0.69 4.26 3.36
N PRO A 226 -0.16 3.49 2.68
CA PRO A 226 -0.04 3.34 1.23
C PRO A 226 -0.32 4.71 0.63
N SER A 227 0.74 5.40 0.26
CA SER A 227 0.66 6.71 -0.36
C SER A 227 0.68 6.51 -1.87
N GLY A 228 -0.31 7.02 -2.60
CA GLY A 228 -0.43 6.81 -4.04
C GLY A 228 0.83 7.24 -4.78
N PHE A 229 1.31 6.40 -5.70
CA PHE A 229 2.37 6.79 -6.65
C PHE A 229 1.86 7.94 -7.49
N PHE A 230 2.73 8.93 -7.70
CA PHE A 230 2.35 10.05 -8.55
C PHE A 230 2.53 9.71 -10.02
N ASN A 231 1.41 9.68 -10.74
CA ASN A 231 1.37 9.42 -12.16
C ASN A 231 0.33 10.32 -12.83
N VAL A 232 0.68 10.84 -14.00
CA VAL A 232 -0.28 11.44 -14.93
C VAL A 232 -0.23 10.59 -16.19
N PHE A 233 -1.38 10.01 -16.51
CA PHE A 233 -1.61 9.10 -17.63
C PHE A 233 -2.62 9.73 -18.58
N THR A 234 -2.33 9.65 -19.87
CA THR A 234 -3.20 10.14 -20.96
C THR A 234 -3.54 8.96 -21.84
N PHE A 235 -4.81 8.80 -22.18
CA PHE A 235 -5.29 7.77 -23.10
C PHE A 235 -6.06 8.42 -24.25
N GLY A 236 -5.58 8.20 -25.47
CA GLY A 236 -5.99 8.96 -26.64
C GLY A 236 -6.03 10.47 -26.40
N ASP A 237 -6.94 11.13 -27.11
CA ASP A 237 -7.19 12.57 -26.96
C ASP A 237 -8.33 12.88 -25.97
N ASN A 238 -8.97 11.86 -25.37
CA ASN A 238 -10.25 12.00 -24.68
C ASN A 238 -10.23 11.66 -23.19
N TYR A 239 -9.16 11.06 -22.67
CA TYR A 239 -9.07 10.66 -21.27
C TYR A 239 -7.74 11.03 -20.63
N VAL A 240 -7.79 11.54 -19.41
CA VAL A 240 -6.61 11.79 -18.57
C VAL A 240 -6.88 11.28 -17.17
N SER A 241 -5.92 10.57 -16.60
CA SER A 241 -5.93 10.12 -15.21
C SER A 241 -4.71 10.69 -14.48
N ALA A 242 -4.92 11.22 -13.28
CA ALA A 242 -3.84 11.64 -12.40
C ALA A 242 -4.04 11.00 -11.03
N THR A 243 -3.04 10.25 -10.57
CA THR A 243 -3.02 9.64 -9.24
C THR A 243 -1.88 10.24 -8.44
N GLY A 244 -2.07 10.46 -7.14
CA GLY A 244 -0.99 10.87 -6.25
C GLY A 244 -1.48 11.33 -4.89
N THR A 245 -0.66 12.14 -4.22
CA THR A 245 -0.95 12.69 -2.89
C THR A 245 -0.92 14.21 -2.96
N TRP A 246 -1.96 14.88 -2.47
CA TRP A 246 -1.96 16.33 -2.34
C TRP A 246 -0.97 16.77 -1.27
N ARG A 247 -0.16 17.76 -1.60
CA ARG A 247 0.77 18.45 -0.70
C ARG A 247 0.58 19.96 -0.84
N GLY A 248 0.59 20.68 0.27
CA GLY A 248 0.61 22.14 0.25
C GLY A 248 2.02 22.67 0.01
N VAL A 249 2.14 23.63 -0.90
CA VAL A 249 3.43 24.23 -1.31
C VAL A 249 3.88 25.27 -0.29
N ASN A 250 2.95 26.12 0.15
CA ASN A 250 3.20 27.24 1.05
C ASN A 250 2.67 27.05 2.47
N GLN A 251 1.82 26.05 2.70
CA GLN A 251 1.19 25.79 3.99
C GLN A 251 0.86 24.29 4.15
N LYS A 252 0.64 23.85 5.39
CA LYS A 252 0.28 22.45 5.66
C LYS A 252 -1.18 22.20 5.31
N ILE A 253 -1.45 21.07 4.67
CA ILE A 253 -2.82 20.59 4.44
C ILE A 253 -3.38 19.99 5.73
N ALA A 254 -4.70 20.07 5.91
CA ALA A 254 -5.38 19.57 7.11
C ALA A 254 -5.18 18.06 7.31
N TYR A 255 -5.24 17.30 6.20
CA TYR A 255 -5.08 15.85 6.19
C TYR A 255 -3.83 15.45 5.38
N PRO A 256 -2.63 15.47 5.99
CA PRO A 256 -1.37 15.18 5.31
C PRO A 256 -1.28 13.74 4.80
N VAL A 257 -2.12 12.85 5.35
CA VAL A 257 -2.25 11.46 4.94
C VAL A 257 -3.46 11.37 4.02
N ASN A 258 -3.22 11.47 2.71
CA ASN A 258 -4.25 11.39 1.69
C ASN A 258 -3.76 10.64 0.44
N ALA A 259 -4.70 10.25 -0.40
CA ALA A 259 -4.46 9.74 -1.74
C ALA A 259 -5.61 10.16 -2.65
N ALA A 260 -5.28 10.75 -3.80
CA ALA A 260 -6.26 11.23 -4.77
C ALA A 260 -6.07 10.55 -6.12
N LYS A 261 -7.19 10.31 -6.79
CA LYS A 261 -7.26 9.94 -8.21
C LYS A 261 -8.22 10.90 -8.92
N ILE A 262 -7.77 11.49 -10.01
CA ILE A 262 -8.55 12.39 -10.86
C ILE A 262 -8.68 11.76 -12.23
N GLU A 263 -9.90 11.61 -12.72
CA GLU A 263 -10.20 11.06 -14.05
C GLU A 263 -10.99 12.08 -14.86
N CYS A 264 -10.42 12.55 -15.96
CA CYS A 264 -10.98 13.56 -16.84
C CYS A 264 -11.46 12.95 -18.14
N PHE A 265 -12.66 13.35 -18.56
CA PHE A 265 -13.35 12.89 -19.76
C PHE A 265 -13.67 14.09 -20.66
N LYS A 266 -13.04 14.16 -21.84
CA LYS A 266 -13.11 15.32 -22.73
C LYS A 266 -14.47 15.50 -23.37
N ASP A 267 -15.10 14.39 -23.74
CA ASP A 267 -16.44 14.31 -24.31
C ASP A 267 -17.50 14.87 -23.35
N GLN A 268 -17.36 14.58 -22.06
CA GLN A 268 -18.26 15.03 -21.00
C GLN A 268 -17.89 16.40 -20.44
N ARG A 269 -16.69 16.91 -20.75
CA ARG A 269 -16.12 18.14 -20.16
C ARG A 269 -16.09 18.11 -18.62
N ILE A 270 -15.84 16.94 -18.04
CA ILE A 270 -15.85 16.72 -16.58
C ILE A 270 -14.58 15.99 -16.15
N CYS A 271 -14.04 16.38 -14.99
CA CYS A 271 -13.10 15.56 -14.23
C CYS A 271 -13.76 15.07 -12.94
N ARG A 272 -13.53 13.81 -12.57
CA ARG A 272 -13.97 13.21 -11.30
C ARG A 272 -12.76 12.99 -10.43
N GLU A 273 -12.76 13.57 -9.25
CA GLU A 273 -11.75 13.35 -8.24
C GLU A 273 -12.31 12.45 -7.14
N ALA A 274 -11.63 11.35 -6.85
CA ALA A 274 -11.80 10.59 -5.63
C ALA A 274 -10.61 10.88 -4.71
N ASN A 275 -10.86 11.52 -3.57
CA ASN A 275 -9.84 11.84 -2.58
C ASN A 275 -10.12 11.07 -1.29
N ALA A 276 -9.18 10.23 -0.90
CA ALA A 276 -9.20 9.47 0.34
C ALA A 276 -8.28 10.14 1.37
N GLU A 277 -8.82 10.47 2.54
CA GLU A 277 -8.13 11.18 3.61
C GLU A 277 -8.25 10.40 4.91
N LEU A 278 -7.17 10.37 5.70
CA LEU A 278 -7.19 9.79 7.04
C LEU A 278 -7.40 10.89 8.08
N ALA A 279 -8.63 11.03 8.56
CA ALA A 279 -8.98 11.87 9.69
C ALA A 279 -8.89 11.03 10.98
N ASP A 280 -7.92 11.34 11.84
CA ASP A 280 -7.56 10.56 13.03
C ASP A 280 -7.25 9.07 12.71
N SER A 281 -8.28 8.22 12.83
CA SER A 281 -8.25 6.77 12.56
C SER A 281 -9.34 6.31 11.59
N ALA A 282 -10.14 7.24 11.05
CA ALA A 282 -11.19 6.94 10.08
C ALA A 282 -10.73 7.30 8.67
N LEU A 283 -10.89 6.35 7.74
CA LEU A 283 -10.71 6.61 6.33
C LEU A 283 -11.98 7.29 5.79
N MET A 284 -11.83 8.50 5.29
CA MET A 284 -12.88 9.24 4.61
C MET A 284 -12.58 9.27 3.12
N VAL A 285 -13.60 9.06 2.28
CA VAL A 285 -13.46 9.15 0.82
C VAL A 285 -14.50 10.12 0.32
N ASN A 286 -14.05 11.16 -0.37
CA ASN A 286 -14.89 12.17 -0.99
C ASN A 286 -14.74 12.09 -2.51
N THR A 287 -15.85 12.14 -3.22
CA THR A 287 -15.87 12.23 -4.67
C THR A 287 -16.36 13.62 -5.08
N THR A 288 -15.59 14.31 -5.93
CA THR A 288 -15.93 15.64 -6.44
C THR A 288 -15.96 15.62 -7.96
N GLU A 289 -17.00 16.19 -8.55
CA GLU A 289 -17.05 16.43 -9.99
C GLU A 289 -16.64 17.88 -10.29
N TRP A 290 -15.68 18.02 -11.19
CA TRP A 290 -15.10 19.28 -11.63
C TRP A 290 -15.48 19.53 -13.08
N GLN A 291 -15.92 20.75 -13.38
CA GLN A 291 -16.22 21.17 -14.75
C GLN A 291 -14.95 21.67 -15.43
N ILE A 292 -14.70 21.20 -16.66
CA ILE A 292 -13.50 21.55 -17.42
C ILE A 292 -13.72 22.88 -18.14
N THR A 293 -12.92 23.88 -17.78
CA THR A 293 -12.93 25.20 -18.44
C THR A 293 -12.22 25.16 -19.78
N SER A 294 -11.03 24.56 -19.83
CA SER A 294 -10.26 24.36 -21.06
C SER A 294 -9.56 23.02 -21.07
N TRP A 295 -9.39 22.46 -22.27
CA TRP A 295 -8.63 21.26 -22.53
C TRP A 295 -7.95 21.44 -23.88
N ASP A 296 -6.63 21.55 -23.86
CA ASP A 296 -5.79 21.58 -25.06
C ASP A 296 -4.72 20.47 -25.00
N ASP A 297 -3.79 20.46 -25.94
CA ASP A 297 -2.77 19.41 -26.06
C ASP A 297 -1.69 19.49 -24.96
N LYS A 298 -1.69 20.53 -24.13
CA LYS A 298 -0.70 20.78 -23.08
C LYS A 298 -1.29 20.59 -21.69
N GLU A 299 -2.53 21.04 -21.48
CA GLU A 299 -3.12 21.04 -20.16
C GLU A 299 -4.66 21.01 -20.15
N ILE A 300 -5.20 20.56 -19.01
CA ILE A 300 -6.59 20.75 -18.59
C ILE A 300 -6.61 21.84 -17.55
N THR A 301 -7.47 22.84 -17.74
CA THR A 301 -7.76 23.84 -16.71
C THR A 301 -9.20 23.71 -16.24
N ILE A 302 -9.36 23.76 -14.92
CA ILE A 302 -10.64 23.73 -14.20
C ILE A 302 -10.69 25.01 -13.36
N ASP A 303 -11.76 25.78 -13.51
CA ASP A 303 -12.07 26.92 -12.65
C ASP A 303 -13.42 26.66 -11.99
N HIS A 304 -13.40 26.50 -10.67
CA HIS A 304 -14.59 26.23 -9.87
C HIS A 304 -14.75 27.26 -8.78
N GLN A 305 -15.94 27.84 -8.66
CA GLN A 305 -16.27 28.74 -7.57
C GLN A 305 -17.19 28.02 -6.59
N SER A 306 -16.73 27.85 -5.35
CA SER A 306 -17.54 27.41 -4.23
C SER A 306 -18.08 28.62 -3.45
N LYS A 307 -18.83 28.38 -2.37
CA LYS A 307 -19.28 29.45 -1.46
C LYS A 307 -18.11 30.20 -0.81
N CYS A 308 -16.99 29.54 -0.56
CA CYS A 308 -15.90 30.09 0.27
C CYS A 308 -14.63 30.45 -0.50
N ASN A 309 -14.41 29.84 -1.66
CA ASN A 309 -13.21 30.04 -2.45
C ASN A 309 -13.45 29.82 -3.94
N THR A 310 -12.60 30.43 -4.74
CA THR A 310 -12.36 30.03 -6.13
C THR A 310 -11.21 29.03 -6.14
N THR A 311 -11.38 27.96 -6.91
CA THR A 311 -10.42 26.89 -7.09
C THR A 311 -10.03 26.86 -8.55
N LYS A 312 -8.75 27.05 -8.83
CA LYS A 312 -8.16 26.83 -10.15
C LYS A 312 -7.28 25.59 -10.09
N MET A 313 -7.59 24.57 -10.86
CA MET A 313 -6.79 23.35 -10.98
C MET A 313 -6.23 23.24 -12.41
N VAL A 314 -4.97 22.87 -12.52
CA VAL A 314 -4.26 22.66 -13.79
C VAL A 314 -3.60 21.30 -13.78
N ILE A 315 -3.94 20.47 -14.78
CA ILE A 315 -3.29 19.20 -15.07
C ILE A 315 -2.42 19.41 -16.30
N ASN A 316 -1.10 19.50 -16.13
CA ASN A 316 -0.14 19.71 -17.21
C ASN A 316 0.45 18.38 -17.68
N PHE A 317 0.26 18.05 -18.96
CA PHE A 317 0.65 16.76 -19.53
C PHE A 317 2.15 16.67 -19.78
N LYS A 318 2.77 17.79 -20.19
CA LYS A 318 4.20 17.86 -20.52
C LYS A 318 5.06 17.69 -19.27
N ASP A 319 4.75 18.46 -18.24
CA ASP A 319 5.48 18.46 -16.99
C ASP A 319 5.02 17.32 -16.06
N LYS A 320 3.98 16.57 -16.48
CA LYS A 320 3.28 15.53 -15.69
C LYS A 320 3.03 16.05 -14.29
N ALA A 321 2.34 17.19 -14.18
CA ALA A 321 2.14 17.91 -12.92
C ALA A 321 0.66 18.25 -12.73
N VAL A 322 0.19 18.15 -11.48
CA VAL A 322 -1.15 18.62 -11.11
C VAL A 322 -1.01 19.64 -10.02
N THR A 323 -1.56 20.83 -10.26
CA THR A 323 -1.56 21.93 -9.29
C THR A 323 -2.98 22.41 -9.04
N GLN A 324 -3.24 22.83 -7.81
CA GLN A 324 -4.50 23.41 -7.42
C GLN A 324 -4.24 24.66 -6.58
N ILE A 325 -4.97 25.71 -6.89
CA ILE A 325 -4.88 27.00 -6.24
C ILE A 325 -6.27 27.32 -5.72
N ARG A 326 -6.41 27.47 -4.39
CA ARG A 326 -7.64 27.94 -3.76
C ARG A 326 -7.44 29.37 -3.28
N THR A 327 -8.28 30.28 -3.77
CA THR A 327 -8.27 31.69 -3.40
C THR A 327 -9.59 32.01 -2.70
N PRO A 328 -9.57 32.49 -1.45
CA PRO A 328 -10.77 32.91 -0.74
C PRO A 328 -11.56 33.94 -1.53
N ILE A 329 -12.89 33.89 -1.41
CA ILE A 329 -13.75 34.93 -1.98
C ILE A 329 -13.66 36.17 -1.08
N ASP A 330 -13.58 37.35 -1.70
CA ASP A 330 -13.56 38.65 -1.03
C ASP A 330 -14.77 39.48 -1.51
N PRO A 331 -15.71 39.89 -0.63
CA PRO A 331 -15.72 39.66 0.82
C PRO A 331 -16.06 38.22 1.20
N GLN A 332 -15.42 37.71 2.25
CA GLN A 332 -15.59 36.33 2.69
C GLN A 332 -16.94 36.14 3.42
N PRO A 333 -17.77 35.16 3.05
CA PRO A 333 -19.02 34.89 3.77
C PRO A 333 -18.79 34.51 5.24
N GLU A 334 -19.69 34.93 6.15
CA GLU A 334 -19.56 34.74 7.60
C GLU A 334 -19.43 33.26 8.03
N ASP A 335 -19.99 32.33 7.25
CA ASP A 335 -19.96 30.90 7.54
C ASP A 335 -18.68 30.19 7.06
N CYS A 336 -17.78 30.90 6.38
CA CYS A 336 -16.53 30.35 5.87
C CYS A 336 -15.41 30.45 6.91
N MET A 337 -15.40 29.54 7.89
CA MET A 337 -14.40 29.57 8.99
C MET A 337 -12.96 29.24 8.56
N ALA A 338 -12.77 28.51 7.45
CA ALA A 338 -11.47 27.93 7.06
C ALA A 338 -10.70 28.73 5.97
N GLY A 339 -11.21 29.87 5.51
CA GLY A 339 -10.68 30.57 4.32
C GLY A 339 -9.98 31.90 4.57
N LYS A 340 -9.61 32.25 5.81
CA LYS A 340 -8.97 33.56 6.09
C LYS A 340 -7.50 33.63 5.67
N GLU A 341 -6.88 32.50 5.41
CA GLU A 341 -5.44 32.40 5.12
C GLU A 341 -5.15 32.44 3.62
N GLY A 342 -5.32 33.62 3.01
CA GLY A 342 -4.75 33.96 1.69
C GLY A 342 -4.88 32.89 0.60
N LYS A 343 -3.97 32.93 -0.38
CA LYS A 343 -3.94 31.96 -1.49
C LYS A 343 -3.30 30.65 -1.03
N PHE A 344 -4.05 29.56 -1.08
CA PHE A 344 -3.55 28.22 -0.79
C PHE A 344 -3.13 27.51 -2.08
N ILE A 345 -1.88 27.06 -2.15
CA ILE A 345 -1.37 26.33 -3.31
C ILE A 345 -1.07 24.90 -2.90
N THR A 346 -1.68 23.95 -3.59
CA THR A 346 -1.41 22.52 -3.47
C THR A 346 -0.91 21.96 -4.79
N GLU A 347 -0.11 20.92 -4.70
CA GLU A 347 0.39 20.14 -5.83
C GLU A 347 0.24 18.65 -5.53
N MET A 348 0.07 17.85 -6.57
CA MET A 348 0.03 16.40 -6.44
C MET A 348 1.43 15.84 -6.65
N VAL A 349 1.89 15.04 -5.67
CA VAL A 349 3.23 14.46 -5.65
C VAL A 349 3.19 13.02 -5.20
N ASP A 350 4.32 12.33 -5.32
CA ASP A 350 4.46 10.98 -4.77
C ASP A 350 4.25 11.06 -3.26
N GLY A 351 3.48 10.14 -2.69
CA GLY A 351 3.12 10.29 -1.30
C GLY A 351 4.29 10.07 -0.31
N PHE A 352 5.38 9.38 -0.72
CA PHE A 352 6.61 9.39 0.08
C PHE A 352 7.24 10.79 0.08
N GLU A 353 7.24 11.46 -1.07
CA GLU A 353 7.67 12.85 -1.16
C GLU A 353 6.73 13.79 -0.37
N ALA A 354 5.43 13.54 -0.33
CA ALA A 354 4.47 14.34 0.43
C ALA A 354 4.74 14.27 1.95
N ILE A 355 5.05 13.07 2.46
CA ILE A 355 5.21 12.82 3.89
C ILE A 355 6.64 13.11 4.36
N TYR A 356 7.64 12.67 3.61
CA TYR A 356 9.05 12.68 4.03
C TYR A 356 9.91 13.72 3.28
N GLY A 357 9.34 14.38 2.27
CA GLY A 357 10.02 15.38 1.44
C GLY A 357 10.80 14.80 0.25
N LYS A 358 11.24 15.70 -0.65
CA LYS A 358 11.87 15.37 -1.95
C LYS A 358 13.08 14.43 -1.88
N LYS A 359 13.78 14.35 -0.75
CA LYS A 359 14.95 13.47 -0.58
C LYS A 359 14.59 11.98 -0.62
N PHE A 360 13.33 11.65 -0.32
CA PHE A 360 12.83 10.27 -0.19
C PHE A 360 11.80 9.89 -1.28
N GLY A 361 11.46 10.81 -2.19
CA GLY A 361 10.64 10.49 -3.35
C GLY A 361 11.39 9.61 -4.35
N VAL A 362 10.66 8.75 -5.05
CA VAL A 362 11.22 7.96 -6.16
C VAL A 362 11.69 8.93 -7.24
N LYS A 363 12.99 8.94 -7.53
CA LYS A 363 13.52 9.69 -8.67
C LYS A 363 13.02 9.03 -9.95
N LYS A 364 12.24 9.76 -10.74
CA LYS A 364 11.80 9.36 -12.09
C LYS A 364 12.99 9.15 -13.02
#